data_AF-A0A2E7AIK5-F1
#
_entry.id   AF-A0A2E7AIK5-F1
#
_cell.length_a   1.000
_cell.length_b   1.000
_cell.length_c   1.000
_cell.angle_alpha   90.00
_cell.angle_beta   90.00
_cell.angle_gamma   90.00
#
_symmetry.space_group_name_H-M   'P 1'
#
loop_
_entity.id
_entity.type
_entity.pdbx_description
1 polymer ?
#
loop_
_entity_poly.entity_id
_entity_poly.type
_entity_poly.pdbx_seq_one_letter_code
_entity_poly.pdbx_strand_id
1 'polypeptide(L)'
;MLETYQGKIAANPEVAMIHVSCDEVEADALKWAREVGFTWPTVLYPDLERAGLSRYDAWPGEVRLVDSEGKVLSKDLNKAFATISGVR
;
A
#
# COMPACT_ATOMS: atom_id res chain seq x y z
N MET A 1 12.88 -3.25 -1.63
CA MET A 1 11.41 -3.12 -1.60
C MET A 1 11.01 -1.69 -1.97
N LEU A 2 11.32 -0.69 -1.13
CA LEU A 2 11.03 0.73 -1.37
C LEU A 2 11.40 1.23 -2.78
N GLU A 3 12.58 0.88 -3.29
CA GLU A 3 13.05 1.26 -4.63
C GLU A 3 12.09 0.81 -5.75
N THR A 4 11.51 -0.39 -5.63
CA THR A 4 10.53 -0.91 -6.60
C THR A 4 9.25 -0.09 -6.57
N TYR A 5 8.79 0.29 -5.37
CA TYR A 5 7.60 1.13 -5.20
C TYR A 5 7.86 2.56 -5.70
N GLN A 6 9.03 3.13 -5.40
CA GLN A 6 9.40 4.46 -5.89
C GLN A 6 9.50 4.46 -7.42
N GLY A 7 10.15 3.47 -8.02
CA GLY A 7 10.32 3.41 -9.47
C GLY A 7 9.03 3.12 -10.24
N LYS A 8 8.10 2.33 -9.68
CA LYS A 8 6.90 1.87 -10.40
C LYS A 8 5.60 2.58 -10.01
N ILE A 9 5.51 3.13 -8.80
CA ILE A 9 4.27 3.73 -8.28
C ILE A 9 4.43 5.24 -8.12
N ALA A 10 5.54 5.74 -7.57
CA ALA A 10 5.67 7.19 -7.32
C ALA A 10 5.60 8.04 -8.61
N ALA A 11 6.01 7.48 -9.75
CA ALA A 11 5.94 8.13 -11.05
C ALA A 11 4.67 7.77 -11.86
N ASN A 12 3.80 6.89 -11.36
CA ASN A 12 2.62 6.43 -12.07
C ASN A 12 1.37 7.17 -11.56
N PRO A 13 0.76 8.07 -12.36
CA PRO A 13 -0.42 8.82 -11.92
C PRO A 13 -1.70 7.98 -11.82
N GLU A 14 -1.71 6.78 -12.39
CA GLU A 14 -2.88 5.88 -12.42
C GLU A 14 -2.93 4.95 -11.20
N VAL A 15 -1.88 4.95 -10.37
CA VAL A 15 -1.76 4.04 -9.22
C VAL A 15 -1.40 4.81 -7.97
N ALA A 16 -2.21 4.66 -6.93
CA ALA A 16 -1.90 5.14 -5.59
C ALA A 16 -1.52 3.95 -4.69
N MET A 17 -0.51 4.12 -3.84
CA MET A 17 -0.26 3.17 -2.74
C MET A 17 -0.78 3.74 -1.43
N ILE A 18 -1.52 2.92 -0.71
CA ILE A 18 -1.88 3.12 0.69
C ILE A 18 -1.15 2.04 1.48
N HIS A 19 -0.37 2.46 2.47
CA HIS A 19 0.29 1.55 3.40
C HIS A 19 -0.59 1.32 4.62
N VAL A 20 -0.71 0.08 5.04
CA VAL A 20 -1.33 -0.30 6.30
C VAL A 20 -0.22 -0.68 7.26
N SER A 21 0.01 0.14 8.27
CA SER A 21 0.98 -0.18 9.32
C SER A 21 0.37 -1.13 10.35
N CYS A 22 1.21 -2.00 10.88
CA CYS A 22 0.89 -2.78 12.08
C CYS A 22 1.07 -1.98 13.36
N ASP A 23 1.65 -0.77 13.27
CA ASP A 23 1.81 0.10 14.42
C ASP A 23 0.43 0.59 14.91
N GLU A 24 0.29 0.64 16.23
CA GLU A 24 -0.89 1.19 16.91
C GLU A 24 -0.74 2.69 17.21
N VAL A 25 0.49 3.20 17.15
CA VAL A 25 0.84 4.57 17.56
C VAL A 25 1.44 5.32 16.38
N GLU A 26 0.91 6.51 16.10
CA GLU A 26 1.35 7.36 14.98
C GLU A 26 2.84 7.71 15.05
N ALA A 27 3.36 7.98 16.25
CA ALA A 27 4.75 8.37 16.44
C ALA A 27 5.73 7.28 15.98
N ASP A 28 5.41 6.01 16.21
CA ASP A 28 6.26 4.87 15.84
C ASP A 28 6.23 4.65 14.32
N ALA A 29 5.04 4.67 13.73
CA ALA A 29 4.86 4.58 12.27
C ALA A 29 5.57 5.73 11.54
N LEU A 30 5.43 6.95 12.05
CA LEU A 30 6.05 8.15 11.47
C LEU A 30 7.58 8.11 11.60
N LYS A 31 8.10 7.64 12.73
CA LYS A 31 9.54 7.46 12.94
C LYS A 31 10.10 6.48 11.91
N TRP A 32 9.50 5.31 11.79
CA TRP A 32 9.91 4.31 10.80
C TRP A 32 9.82 4.86 9.37
N ALA A 33 8.70 5.47 9.01
CA ALA A 33 8.48 6.02 7.67
C ALA A 33 9.55 7.07 7.29
N ARG A 34 9.98 7.90 8.24
CA ARG A 34 11.08 8.86 8.04
C ARG A 34 12.43 8.17 7.87
N GLU A 35 12.73 7.18 8.71
CA GLU A 35 13.99 6.43 8.65
C GLU A 35 14.18 5.72 7.30
N VAL A 36 13.09 5.16 6.75
CA VAL A 36 13.14 4.45 5.46
C VAL A 36 12.80 5.33 4.26
N GLY A 37 12.45 6.60 4.44
CA GLY A 37 12.04 7.49 3.34
C GLY A 37 10.72 7.08 2.67
N PHE A 38 9.78 6.52 3.44
CA PHE A 38 8.47 6.08 2.98
C PHE A 38 7.50 7.27 2.94
N THR A 39 7.08 7.67 1.74
CA THR A 39 6.34 8.92 1.50
C THR A 39 4.84 8.73 1.26
N TRP A 40 4.35 7.48 1.30
CA TRP A 40 2.95 7.19 0.99
C TRP A 40 2.04 7.30 2.21
N PRO A 41 0.75 7.61 1.98
CA PRO A 41 -0.26 7.61 3.03
C PRO A 41 -0.23 6.30 3.84
N THR A 42 -0.15 6.43 5.16
CA THR A 42 -0.11 5.31 6.08
C THR A 42 -1.35 5.31 6.96
N VAL A 43 -2.04 4.18 7.01
CA VAL A 43 -3.16 3.90 7.91
C VAL A 43 -2.65 3.00 9.03
N LEU A 44 -2.90 3.38 10.28
CA LEU A 44 -2.52 2.58 11.44
C LEU A 44 -3.45 1.38 11.62
N TYR A 45 -2.97 0.35 12.31
CA TYR A 45 -3.75 -0.87 12.52
C TYR A 45 -5.11 -0.63 13.22
N PRO A 46 -5.21 0.21 14.27
CA PRO A 46 -6.50 0.52 14.92
C PRO A 46 -7.49 1.25 14.01
N ASP A 47 -6.99 1.91 12.96
CA ASP A 47 -7.79 2.70 12.03
C ASP A 47 -8.19 1.92 10.78
N LEU A 48 -7.75 0.66 10.64
CA LEU A 48 -7.97 -0.18 9.46
C LEU A 48 -9.45 -0.34 9.12
N GLU A 49 -10.27 -0.62 10.13
CA GLU A 49 -11.72 -0.79 9.97
C GLU A 49 -12.39 0.53 9.61
N ARG A 50 -12.01 1.62 10.30
CA ARG A 50 -12.52 2.97 10.02
C ARG A 50 -12.19 3.42 8.59
N ALA A 51 -11.03 3.03 8.08
CA ALA A 51 -10.61 3.29 6.70
C ALA A 51 -11.29 2.37 5.66
N GLY A 52 -12.11 1.39 6.09
CA GLY A 52 -12.78 0.43 5.21
C GLY A 52 -11.82 -0.56 4.54
N LEU A 53 -10.58 -0.66 5.02
CA LEU A 53 -9.52 -1.49 4.44
C LEU A 53 -9.57 -2.93 4.94
N SER A 54 -10.24 -3.18 6.07
CA SER A 54 -10.43 -4.54 6.64
C SER A 54 -11.08 -5.51 5.66
N ARG A 55 -11.92 -5.02 4.74
CA ARG A 55 -12.61 -5.83 3.71
C ARG A 55 -11.66 -6.54 2.73
N TYR A 56 -10.42 -6.08 2.62
CA TYR A 56 -9.44 -6.66 1.70
C TYR A 56 -8.67 -7.84 2.30
N ASP A 57 -8.86 -8.10 3.60
CA ASP A 57 -8.32 -9.26 4.33
C ASP A 57 -6.84 -9.50 3.99
N ALA A 58 -6.02 -8.47 4.22
CA ALA A 58 -4.59 -8.48 3.94
C ALA A 58 -3.81 -8.63 5.23
N TRP A 59 -2.82 -9.52 5.21
CA TRP A 59 -1.90 -9.74 6.32
C TRP A 59 -0.64 -8.89 6.18
N PRO A 60 0.11 -8.67 7.28
CA PRO A 60 1.38 -7.95 7.22
C PRO A 60 2.32 -8.57 6.18
N GLY A 61 2.83 -7.74 5.26
CA GLY A 61 3.69 -8.16 4.16
C GLY A 61 2.95 -8.57 2.88
N GLU A 62 1.61 -8.61 2.90
CA GLU A 62 0.81 -8.87 1.71
C GLU A 62 0.40 -7.57 0.99
N VAL A 63 0.07 -7.71 -0.30
CA VAL A 63 -0.43 -6.60 -1.14
C VAL A 63 -1.78 -6.97 -1.74
N ARG A 64 -2.61 -5.95 -1.93
CA ARG A 64 -3.86 -6.04 -2.67
C ARG A 64 -3.84 -4.97 -3.75
N LEU A 65 -3.85 -5.39 -5.01
CA LEU A 65 -4.14 -4.49 -6.12
C LEU A 65 -5.64 -4.39 -6.24
N VAL A 66 -6.15 -3.16 -6.21
CA VAL A 66 -7.57 -2.86 -6.19
C VAL A 66 -7.85 -1.82 -7.27
N ASP A 67 -8.97 -1.95 -7.98
CA ASP A 67 -9.42 -0.92 -8.93
C ASP A 67 -10.13 0.25 -8.23
N SER A 68 -10.56 1.24 -9.02
CA SER A 68 -11.26 2.44 -8.54
C SER A 68 -12.65 2.15 -7.94
N GLU A 69 -13.26 1.02 -8.28
CA GLU A 69 -14.52 0.54 -7.68
C GLU A 69 -14.28 -0.23 -6.39
N GLY A 70 -13.01 -0.51 -6.08
CA GLY A 70 -12.62 -1.19 -4.87
C GLY A 70 -12.67 -2.72 -4.97
N LYS A 71 -12.65 -3.27 -6.18
CA LYS A 71 -12.57 -4.71 -6.44
C LYS A 71 -11.11 -5.16 -6.50
N VAL A 72 -10.83 -6.30 -5.85
CA VAL A 72 -9.49 -6.88 -5.83
C VAL A 72 -9.15 -7.47 -7.21
N LEU A 73 -8.15 -6.88 -7.88
CA LEU A 73 -7.59 -7.35 -9.15
C LEU A 73 -6.51 -8.43 -8.93
N SER A 74 -5.70 -8.30 -7.87
CA SER A 74 -4.67 -9.28 -7.52
C SER A 74 -4.37 -9.28 -6.03
N LYS A 75 -4.07 -10.47 -5.50
CA LYS A 75 -3.49 -10.66 -4.14
C LYS A 75 -2.00 -11.02 -4.19
N ASP A 76 -1.46 -11.29 -5.37
CA ASP A 76 -0.06 -11.62 -5.59
C ASP A 76 0.73 -10.37 -5.97
N LEU A 77 1.85 -10.16 -5.27
CA LEU A 77 2.71 -8.99 -5.44
C LEU A 77 3.27 -8.88 -6.86
N ASN A 78 3.76 -10.00 -7.41
CA ASN A 78 4.39 -10.02 -8.72
C ASN A 78 3.38 -9.73 -9.83
N LYS A 79 2.17 -10.32 -9.73
CA LYS A 79 1.05 -10.02 -10.63
C LYS A 79 0.62 -8.57 -10.51
N ALA A 80 0.50 -8.03 -9.29
CA ALA A 80 0.15 -6.63 -9.10
C ALA A 80 1.14 -5.70 -9.81
N PHE A 81 2.45 -5.93 -9.60
CA PHE A 81 3.49 -5.16 -10.28
C PHE A 81 3.52 -5.34 -11.80
N ALA A 82 3.23 -6.54 -12.30
CA ALA A 82 3.11 -6.80 -13.73
C ALA A 82 1.94 -6.03 -14.34
N THR A 83 0.77 -6.03 -13.68
CA THR A 83 -0.41 -5.30 -14.11
C THR A 83 -0.13 -3.81 -14.21
N ILE A 84 0.41 -3.18 -13.15
CA ILE A 84 0.68 -1.73 -13.15
C ILE A 84 1.82 -1.31 -14.09
N SER A 85 2.75 -2.23 -14.43
CA SER A 85 3.80 -1.94 -15.42
C SER A 85 3.28 -2.00 -16.85
N GLY A 86 2.12 -2.64 -17.08
CA GLY A 86 1.48 -2.78 -18.38
C GLY A 86 0.47 -1.67 -18.70
N VAL A 87 0.06 -0.88 -17.71
CA VAL A 87 -0.72 0.34 -17.93
C VAL A 87 0.28 1.46 -18.24
N ARG A 88 0.22 1.99 -19.46
CA ARG A 88 1.15 2.99 -20.02
C ARG A 88 0.38 4.03 -20.81
#